data_AF-A0A967NAP3-F1
#
_entry.id   AF-A0A967NAP3-F1
#
_cell.length_a   1.000
_cell.length_b   1.000
_cell.length_c   1.000
_cell.angle_alpha   90.00
_cell.angle_beta   90.00
_cell.angle_gamma   90.00
#
_symmetry.space_group_name_H-M   'P 1'
#
loop_
_entity.id
_entity.type
_entity.pdbx_description
1 polymer ?
#
loop_
_entity_poly.entity_id
_entity_poly.type
_entity_poly.pdbx_seq_one_letter_code
_entity_poly.pdbx_strand_id
1 'polypeptide(L)' 'MSYSFEPFLDALGENWFDDDPLLQRLLAHHAGPGAPDEDGLAAWGAEVAGPLRELAETSARPENRPRLRRHDAYGRRV' A
#
# COMPACT_ATOMS: atom_id res chain seq x y z
N MET A 1 21.29 24.59 5.50
CA MET A 1 20.10 23.71 5.46
C MET A 1 20.27 22.65 6.54
N SER A 2 19.37 22.60 7.51
CA SER A 2 19.28 21.48 8.46
C SER A 2 18.43 20.41 7.79
N TYR A 3 18.86 19.15 7.82
CA TYR A 3 18.06 18.04 7.33
C TYR A 3 16.85 17.81 8.27
N SER A 4 15.64 17.69 7.71
CA SER A 4 14.43 17.29 8.43
C SER A 4 13.74 16.12 7.72
N PHE A 5 13.15 15.23 8.52
CA PHE A 5 12.37 14.08 8.05
C PHE A 5 10.88 14.42 7.90
N GLU A 6 10.45 15.61 8.31
CA GLU A 6 9.06 16.07 8.22
C GLU A 6 8.48 15.99 6.80
N PRO A 7 9.18 16.39 5.72
CA PRO A 7 8.61 16.29 4.37
C PRO A 7 8.25 14.86 3.96
N PHE A 8 8.99 13.87 4.47
CA PHE A 8 8.66 12.46 4.22
C PHE A 8 7.41 12.03 5.00
N LEU A 9 7.28 12.50 6.24
CA LEU A 9 6.11 12.19 7.08
C LEU A 9 4.85 12.87 6.55
N ASP A 10 4.96 14.08 6.01
CA ASP A 10 3.84 14.82 5.44
C ASP A 10 3.34 14.18 4.13
N ALA A 11 4.26 13.59 3.34
CA ALA A 11 3.90 12.82 2.14
C ALA A 11 3.25 11.45 2.46
N LEU A 12 3.27 10.99 3.72
CA LEU A 12 2.62 9.74 4.11
C LEU A 12 1.10 9.88 4.07
N GLY A 13 0.48 9.30 3.05
CA GLY A 13 -0.97 9.31 2.86
C GLY A 13 -1.42 10.21 1.70
N GLU A 14 -0.50 10.89 1.03
CA GLU A 14 -0.77 11.48 -0.28
C GLU A 14 -1.01 10.36 -1.30
N ASN A 15 -1.83 10.65 -2.31
CA ASN A 15 -2.16 9.67 -3.34
C ASN A 15 -0.89 9.28 -4.12
N TRP A 16 -0.45 8.03 -3.94
CA TRP A 16 0.79 7.54 -4.53
C TRP A 16 0.76 7.48 -6.05
N PHE A 17 -0.42 7.44 -6.67
CA PHE A 17 -0.52 7.53 -8.12
C PHE A 17 -0.28 8.97 -8.61
N ASP A 18 -0.83 9.96 -7.90
CA ASP A 18 -0.68 11.37 -8.26
C ASP A 18 0.75 11.87 -8.01
N ASP A 19 1.44 11.30 -7.01
CA ASP A 19 2.83 11.62 -6.66
C ASP A 19 3.88 10.88 -7.53
N ASP A 20 3.47 10.04 -8.49
CA ASP A 20 4.39 9.33 -9.40
C ASP A 20 4.21 9.71 -10.90
N PRO A 21 4.78 10.85 -11.33
CA PRO A 21 4.75 11.28 -12.73
C PRO A 21 5.46 10.31 -13.69
N LEU A 22 6.41 9.50 -13.21
CA LEU A 22 7.12 8.54 -14.05
C LEU A 22 6.21 7.36 -14.37
N LEU A 23 5.51 6.83 -13.36
CA LEU A 23 4.50 5.79 -13.55
C LEU A 23 3.43 6.22 -14.55
N GLN A 24 2.89 7.43 -14.39
CA GLN A 24 1.88 7.98 -15.32
C GLN A 24 2.40 7.99 -16.78
N ARG A 25 3.65 8.44 -16.99
CA ARG A 25 4.29 8.43 -18.32
C ARG A 25 4.48 7.02 -18.88
N LEU A 26 4.88 6.07 -18.03
CA LEU A 26 5.07 4.68 -18.43
C LEU A 26 3.74 4.02 -18.81
N LEU A 27 2.69 4.26 -18.04
CA LEU A 27 1.35 3.75 -18.35
C LEU A 27 0.82 4.35 -19.66
N ALA A 28 0.95 5.66 -19.85
CA ALA A 28 0.57 6.33 -21.09
C ALA A 28 1.30 5.77 -22.32
N HIS A 29 2.59 5.41 -22.17
CA HIS A 29 3.39 4.89 -23.27
C HIS A 29 3.16 3.39 -23.54
N HIS A 30 2.99 2.57 -22.49
CA HIS A 30 3.03 1.11 -22.61
C HIS A 30 1.68 0.41 -22.49
N ALA A 31 0.72 0.95 -21.75
CA ALA A 31 -0.53 0.24 -21.45
C ALA A 31 -1.56 0.33 -22.61
N GLY A 32 -1.45 1.36 -23.46
CA GLY A 32 -2.27 1.49 -24.66
C GLY A 32 -3.79 1.46 -24.37
N PRO A 33 -4.61 0.91 -25.28
CA PRO A 33 -6.08 0.90 -25.13
C PRO A 33 -6.62 0.05 -23.95
N GLY A 34 -5.76 -0.74 -23.31
CA GLY A 34 -6.11 -1.54 -22.12
C GLY A 34 -5.67 -0.89 -20.81
N ALA A 35 -5.19 0.35 -20.84
CA ALA A 35 -4.85 1.09 -19.64
C ALA A 35 -6.10 1.21 -18.74
N PRO A 36 -5.95 0.98 -17.42
CA PRO A 36 -6.96 1.39 -16.46
C PRO A 36 -7.22 2.90 -16.61
N ASP A 37 -8.44 3.34 -16.33
CA ASP A 37 -8.75 4.77 -16.35
C ASP A 37 -7.92 5.52 -15.29
N GLU A 38 -7.56 6.76 -15.61
CA GLU A 38 -6.73 7.60 -14.74
C GLU A 38 -7.43 7.86 -13.41
N ASP A 39 -8.75 8.05 -13.43
CA ASP A 39 -9.57 8.24 -12.24
C ASP A 39 -9.57 7.00 -11.33
N GLY A 40 -9.63 5.79 -11.89
CA GLY A 40 -9.57 4.55 -11.12
C GLY A 40 -8.18 4.28 -10.56
N LEU A 41 -7.12 4.64 -11.29
CA LEU A 41 -5.75 4.56 -10.78
C LEU A 41 -5.50 5.56 -9.66
N ALA A 42 -6.03 6.79 -9.77
CA ALA A 42 -5.98 7.77 -8.70
C ALA A 42 -6.76 7.29 -7.47
N ALA A 43 -7.98 6.78 -7.65
CA ALA A 43 -8.77 6.24 -6.54
C ALA A 43 -8.04 5.06 -5.85
N TRP A 44 -7.43 4.18 -6.63
CA TRP A 44 -6.64 3.07 -6.10
C TRP A 44 -5.38 3.56 -5.36
N GLY A 45 -4.65 4.53 -5.92
CA GLY A 45 -3.48 5.10 -5.27
C GLY A 45 -3.80 5.74 -3.91
N ALA A 46 -4.96 6.40 -3.78
CA ALA A 46 -5.45 6.93 -2.51
C ALA A 46 -5.80 5.81 -1.51
N GLU A 47 -6.45 4.73 -1.95
CA GLU A 47 -6.76 3.57 -1.10
C GLU A 47 -5.49 2.88 -0.60
N VAL A 48 -4.49 2.73 -1.47
CA VAL A 48 -3.20 2.14 -1.15
C VAL A 48 -2.44 2.99 -0.13
N ALA A 49 -2.37 4.31 -0.35
CA ALA A 49 -1.66 5.24 0.53
C ALA A 49 -2.32 5.43 1.90
N GLY A 50 -3.64 5.24 1.98
CA GLY A 50 -4.44 5.37 3.19
C GLY A 50 -4.68 4.04 3.90
N PRO A 51 -5.91 3.48 3.85
CA PRO A 51 -6.29 2.31 4.64
C PRO A 51 -5.38 1.08 4.46
N LEU A 52 -4.94 0.79 3.22
CA LEU A 52 -4.11 -0.40 2.98
C LEU A 52 -2.70 -0.23 3.55
N ARG A 53 -2.12 0.97 3.51
CA ARG A 53 -0.86 1.27 4.19
C ARG A 53 -0.98 1.04 5.69
N GLU A 54 -2.03 1.54 6.34
CA GLU A 54 -2.24 1.35 7.78
C GLU A 54 -2.41 -0.14 8.16
N LEU A 55 -3.11 -0.90 7.32
CA LEU A 55 -3.25 -2.35 7.47
C LEU A 55 -1.92 -3.07 7.28
N ALA A 56 -1.11 -2.66 6.30
CA ALA A 56 0.22 -3.21 6.06
C ALA A 56 1.16 -2.98 7.25
N GLU A 57 1.21 -1.75 7.76
CA GLU A 57 1.98 -1.39 8.96
C GLU A 57 1.52 -2.17 10.19
N THR A 58 0.21 -2.31 10.37
CA THR A 58 -0.36 -3.11 11.46
C THR A 58 0.00 -4.58 11.31
N SER A 59 -0.15 -5.16 10.12
CA SER A 59 0.14 -6.56 9.85
C SER A 59 1.63 -6.88 9.96
N ALA A 60 2.52 -5.91 9.69
CA ALA A 60 3.97 -6.10 9.78
C ALA A 60 4.49 -6.17 11.22
N ARG A 61 3.66 -5.81 12.22
CA ARG A 61 4.07 -5.84 13.63
C ARG A 61 4.44 -7.26 14.08
N PRO A 62 5.54 -7.46 14.83
CA PRO A 62 5.98 -8.79 15.28
C PRO A 62 4.91 -9.60 16.02
N GLU A 63 4.05 -8.95 16.81
CA GLU A 63 2.96 -9.59 17.54
C GLU A 63 1.88 -10.19 16.62
N ASN A 64 1.67 -9.59 15.44
CA ASN A 64 0.67 -9.96 14.45
C ASN A 64 1.16 -11.00 13.44
N ARG A 65 2.42 -11.45 13.56
CA ARG A 65 2.98 -12.48 12.70
C ARG A 65 2.08 -13.74 12.68
N PRO A 66 1.86 -14.37 11.53
CA PRO A 66 1.10 -15.62 11.45
C PRO A 66 1.66 -16.69 12.39
N ARG A 67 0.78 -17.44 13.05
CA ARG A 67 1.14 -18.55 13.96
C ARG A 67 0.45 -19.83 13.51
N LEU A 68 1.21 -20.91 13.45
CA LEU A 68 0.68 -22.24 13.17
C LEU A 68 0.08 -22.83 14.46
N ARG A 69 -1.24 -23.04 14.48
CA ARG A 69 -1.91 -23.82 15.52
C ARG A 69 -2.14 -25.24 15.01
N ARG A 70 -1.52 -26.24 15.66
CA ARG A 70 -1.63 -27.64 15.24
C ARG A 70 -2.85 -28.37 15.80
N HIS A 71 -3.34 -27.92 16.95
CA HIS A 71 -4.47 -28.53 17.62
C HIS A 71 -5.41 -27.46 18.18
N ASP A 72 -6.70 -27.77 18.24
CA ASP A 72 -7.70 -26.95 18.91
C ASP A 72 -7.62 -27.08 20.45
N ALA A 73 -8.55 -26.41 21.15
CA ALA A 73 -8.63 -26.44 22.61
C ALA A 73 -8.97 -27.83 23.20
N TYR A 74 -9.40 -28.78 22.37
CA TYR A 74 -9.77 -30.15 22.76
C TYR A 74 -8.74 -31.18 22.28
N GLY A 75 -7.58 -30.74 21.76
CA GLY A 75 -6.51 -31.61 21.30
C GLY A 75 -6.73 -32.22 19.91
N ARG A 76 -7.73 -31.78 19.15
CA ARG A 76 -7.99 -32.26 17.78
C ARG A 76 -7.15 -31.48 16.78
N ARG A 77 -6.66 -32.14 15.73
CA ARG A 77 -5.86 -31.49 14.69
C ARG A 77 -6.70 -30.49 13.88
N VAL A 78 -6.11 -29.32 13.59
CA VAL A 78 -6.69 -28.23 12.76
C VAL A 78 -5.71 -27.78 11.67
#